data_AF-A0A2N2E706-F1
#
_entry.id   AF-A0A2N2E706-F1
#
_cell.length_a   1.000
_cell.length_b   1.000
_cell.length_c   1.000
_cell.angle_alpha   90.00
_cell.angle_beta   90.00
_cell.angle_gamma   90.00
#
_symmetry.space_group_name_H-M   'P 1'
#
loop_
_entity.id
_entity.type
_entity.pdbx_description
1 polymer ?
#
loop_
_entity_poly.entity_id
_entity_poly.type
_entity_poly.pdbx_seq_one_letter_code
_entity_poly.pdbx_strand_id
1 'polypeptide(L)'
;MIAAGFDHSIGLKSDGTVVASGTNTDGQCRISEWKDIIAVAAGVSHTMGLKKDGTVVGVGADSNGQLDFSSTTTLSSATWQKWYRVRPSSLQ
;
A
#
# COMPACT_ATOMS: atom_id res chain seq x y z
N MET A 1 -11.57 1.54 -1.86
CA MET A 1 -10.66 0.80 -2.78
C MET A 1 -10.66 -0.67 -2.35
N ILE A 2 -10.46 -1.60 -3.28
CA ILE A 2 -10.39 -3.04 -2.98
C ILE A 2 -9.14 -3.64 -3.62
N ALA A 3 -8.57 -4.67 -2.98
CA ALA A 3 -7.49 -5.49 -3.52
C ALA A 3 -7.79 -6.96 -3.21
N ALA A 4 -7.37 -7.86 -4.08
CA ALA A 4 -7.53 -9.30 -3.90
C ALA A 4 -6.20 -10.01 -4.16
N GLY A 5 -5.82 -10.88 -3.23
CA GLY A 5 -4.69 -11.80 -3.36
C GLY A 5 -5.15 -13.15 -3.90
N PHE A 6 -4.38 -14.20 -3.62
CA PHE A 6 -4.74 -15.56 -4.06
C PHE A 6 -6.02 -16.06 -3.38
N ASP A 7 -6.05 -16.06 -2.05
CA ASP A 7 -7.19 -16.53 -1.24
C ASP A 7 -7.64 -15.51 -0.18
N HIS A 8 -7.33 -14.22 -0.36
CA HIS A 8 -7.79 -13.17 0.55
C HIS A 8 -8.19 -11.89 -0.19
N SER A 9 -9.05 -11.11 0.41
CA SER A 9 -9.54 -9.82 -0.10
C SER A 9 -9.40 -8.74 0.95
N ILE A 10 -9.10 -7.53 0.50
CA ILE A 10 -8.86 -6.35 1.33
C ILE A 10 -9.78 -5.23 0.87
N GLY A 11 -10.45 -4.58 1.83
CA GLY A 11 -11.26 -3.39 1.62
C GLY A 11 -10.70 -2.20 2.39
N LEU A 12 -10.40 -1.11 1.69
CA LEU A 12 -10.07 0.18 2.29
C LEU A 12 -11.34 1.03 2.43
N LYS A 13 -11.65 1.40 3.68
CA LYS A 13 -12.76 2.31 4.04
C LYS A 13 -12.34 3.77 3.90
N SER A 14 -13.33 4.66 3.75
CA SER A 14 -13.12 6.10 3.60
C SER A 14 -12.54 6.78 4.84
N ASP A 15 -12.66 6.16 6.01
CA ASP A 15 -12.06 6.62 7.27
C ASP A 15 -10.57 6.27 7.41
N GLY A 16 -9.97 5.61 6.41
CA GLY A 16 -8.57 5.19 6.43
C GLY A 16 -8.31 3.90 7.19
N THR A 17 -9.34 3.18 7.61
CA THR A 17 -9.22 1.83 8.19
C THR A 17 -9.44 0.74 7.14
N VAL A 18 -8.94 -0.46 7.41
CA VAL A 18 -8.93 -1.59 6.47
C VAL A 18 -9.72 -2.77 7.04
N VAL A 19 -10.34 -3.55 6.17
CA VAL A 19 -10.88 -4.88 6.46
C VAL A 19 -10.20 -5.90 5.57
N ALA A 20 -9.95 -7.10 6.09
CA ALA A 20 -9.42 -8.22 5.32
C ALA A 20 -10.24 -9.48 5.63
N SER A 21 -10.42 -10.33 4.62
CA SER A 21 -11.14 -11.60 4.75
C SER A 21 -10.54 -12.64 3.83
N GLY A 22 -10.58 -13.90 4.24
CA GLY A 22 -10.03 -15.05 3.51
C GLY A 22 -8.99 -15.81 4.32
N THR A 23 -8.11 -16.54 3.63
CA THR A 23 -7.03 -17.31 4.25
C THR A 23 -6.11 -16.42 5.06
N ASN A 24 -5.73 -16.88 6.25
CA ASN A 24 -4.88 -16.14 7.18
C ASN A 24 -3.77 -17.03 7.80
N THR A 25 -3.40 -18.12 7.13
CA THR A 25 -2.38 -19.08 7.59
C THR A 25 -1.02 -18.42 7.79
N ASP A 26 -0.70 -17.44 6.95
CA ASP A 26 0.57 -16.69 6.98
C ASP A 26 0.42 -15.34 7.71
N GLY A 27 -0.77 -15.04 8.23
CA GLY A 27 -1.07 -13.74 8.86
C GLY A 27 -1.40 -12.61 7.87
N GLN A 28 -1.69 -12.92 6.60
CA GLN A 28 -2.01 -11.94 5.54
C GLN A 28 -3.27 -11.09 5.82
N CYS A 29 -4.11 -11.47 6.78
CA CYS A 29 -5.28 -10.68 7.22
C CYS A 29 -5.07 -9.96 8.56
N ARG A 30 -3.85 -9.95 9.15
CA ARG A 30 -3.56 -9.31 10.46
C ARG A 30 -3.44 -7.79 10.37
N ILE A 31 -4.51 -7.10 9.94
CA ILE A 31 -4.52 -5.67 9.64
C ILE A 31 -5.13 -4.78 10.74
N SER A 32 -5.40 -5.32 11.94
CA SER A 32 -6.16 -4.62 12.99
C SER A 32 -5.56 -3.27 13.40
N GLU A 33 -4.23 -3.17 13.41
CA GLU A 33 -3.48 -1.99 13.82
C GLU A 33 -3.34 -0.95 12.69
N TRP A 34 -3.84 -1.23 11.50
CA TRP A 34 -3.68 -0.34 10.36
C TRP A 34 -4.63 0.86 10.47
N LYS A 35 -4.05 2.05 10.38
CA LYS A 35 -4.73 3.35 10.41
C LYS A 35 -4.13 4.27 9.37
N ASP A 36 -4.90 5.28 8.98
CA ASP A 36 -4.51 6.29 8.01
C ASP A 36 -4.03 5.71 6.67
N ILE A 37 -4.64 4.60 6.24
CA ILE A 37 -4.33 3.96 4.96
C ILE A 37 -5.00 4.73 3.82
N ILE A 38 -4.25 4.96 2.75
CA ILE A 38 -4.72 5.63 1.52
C ILE A 38 -4.70 4.73 0.29
N ALA A 39 -3.96 3.62 0.34
CA ALA A 39 -3.95 2.61 -0.72
C ALA A 39 -3.63 1.22 -0.14
N VAL A 40 -4.14 0.17 -0.78
CA VAL A 40 -3.93 -1.23 -0.40
C VAL A 40 -3.51 -2.06 -1.61
N ALA A 41 -2.69 -3.08 -1.38
CA ALA A 41 -2.31 -4.09 -2.35
C ALA A 41 -2.26 -5.47 -1.70
N ALA A 42 -2.53 -6.52 -2.47
CA ALA A 42 -2.51 -7.90 -2.04
C ALA A 42 -1.63 -8.73 -2.98
N GLY A 43 -0.74 -9.53 -2.41
CA GLY A 43 0.01 -10.57 -3.10
C GLY A 43 -0.60 -11.96 -2.87
N VAL A 44 0.19 -13.02 -3.10
CA VAL A 44 -0.28 -14.41 -2.88
C VAL A 44 -0.64 -14.65 -1.41
N SER A 45 0.32 -14.40 -0.52
CA SER A 45 0.20 -14.59 0.93
C SER A 45 0.65 -13.38 1.74
N HIS A 46 0.64 -12.17 1.15
CA HIS A 46 0.97 -10.94 1.87
C HIS A 46 0.04 -9.79 1.46
N THR A 47 -0.10 -8.83 2.37
CA THR A 47 -0.95 -7.65 2.24
C THR A 47 -0.11 -6.42 2.56
N MET A 48 -0.24 -5.37 1.76
CA MET A 48 0.47 -4.10 1.92
C MET A 48 -0.49 -2.92 1.98
N GLY A 49 -0.12 -1.91 2.76
CA GLY A 49 -0.87 -0.66 2.92
C GLY A 49 0.05 0.55 2.87
N LEU A 50 -0.34 1.59 2.13
CA LEU A 50 0.32 2.88 2.14
C LEU A 50 -0.39 3.81 3.11
N LYS A 51 0.33 4.35 4.09
CA LYS A 51 -0.18 5.35 5.04
C LYS A 51 -0.16 6.76 4.43
N LYS A 52 -0.99 7.66 4.96
CA LYS A 52 -1.00 9.10 4.62
C LYS A 52 0.36 9.77 4.77
N ASP A 53 1.17 9.32 5.72
CA ASP A 53 2.51 9.86 6.00
C ASP A 53 3.60 9.36 5.02
N GLY A 54 3.24 8.51 4.05
CA GLY A 54 4.15 7.94 3.07
C GLY A 54 4.82 6.64 3.52
N THR A 55 4.54 6.14 4.73
CA THR A 55 5.06 4.86 5.24
C THR A 55 4.29 3.68 4.64
N VAL A 56 5.02 2.62 4.29
CA VAL A 56 4.42 1.34 3.88
C VAL A 56 4.40 0.39 5.07
N VAL A 57 3.26 -0.25 5.29
CA VAL A 57 3.10 -1.35 6.23
C VAL A 57 2.75 -2.63 5.48
N GLY A 58 3.16 -3.77 6.01
CA GLY A 58 2.85 -5.06 5.40
C GLY A 58 2.69 -6.17 6.44
N VAL A 59 1.89 -7.16 6.10
CA VAL A 59 1.64 -8.37 6.91
C VAL A 59 1.53 -9.59 5.99
N GLY A 60 1.80 -10.78 6.52
CA GLY A 60 1.76 -12.04 5.78
C GLY A 60 3.12 -12.72 5.65
N ALA A 61 3.23 -13.59 4.65
CA ALA A 61 4.45 -14.32 4.35
C ALA A 61 5.60 -13.38 3.93
N ASP A 62 6.75 -13.56 4.58
CA ASP A 62 7.97 -12.75 4.37
C ASP A 62 9.22 -13.60 4.15
N SER A 63 9.05 -14.90 3.85
CA SER A 63 10.18 -15.83 3.65
C SER A 63 11.10 -15.45 2.49
N ASN A 64 10.67 -14.57 1.57
CA ASN A 64 11.48 -14.05 0.48
C ASN A 64 11.76 -12.55 0.62
N GLY A 65 11.55 -11.95 1.80
CA GLY A 65 11.72 -10.52 2.03
C GLY A 65 10.67 -9.65 1.34
N GLN A 66 9.46 -10.18 1.07
CA GLN A 66 8.39 -9.43 0.40
C GLN A 66 7.91 -8.22 1.22
N LEU A 67 8.17 -8.22 2.53
CA LEU A 67 7.84 -7.13 3.46
C LEU A 67 9.06 -6.27 3.85
N ASP A 68 10.23 -6.50 3.26
CA ASP A 68 11.41 -5.68 3.50
C ASP A 68 11.34 -4.36 2.70
N PHE A 69 10.69 -3.37 3.31
CA PHE A 69 10.59 -2.02 2.77
C PHE A 69 11.74 -1.10 3.23
N SER A 70 12.81 -1.63 3.85
CA SER A 70 13.92 -0.83 4.41
C SER A 70 14.65 0.02 3.36
N SER A 71 14.53 -0.32 2.07
CA SER A 71 15.11 0.42 0.94
C SER A 71 14.16 1.45 0.30
N THR A 72 12.87 1.48 0.67
CA THR A 72 11.89 2.35 0.01
C THR A 72 11.78 3.69 0.72
N THR A 73 12.66 4.59 0.28
CA THR A 73 12.50 6.06 0.26
C THR A 73 11.08 6.50 0.61
N THR A 74 10.92 7.21 1.73
CA THR A 74 9.73 8.01 2.03
C THR A 74 9.25 8.64 0.72
N LEU A 75 8.06 8.26 0.25
CA LEU A 75 7.38 9.01 -0.82
C LEU A 75 6.92 10.34 -0.22
N SER A 76 7.87 11.14 0.24
CA SER A 76 7.67 12.55 0.51
C SER A 76 7.13 13.16 -0.78
N SER A 77 6.23 14.12 -0.65
CA SER A 77 5.48 14.77 -1.72
C SER A 77 6.31 15.40 -2.85
N ALA A 78 7.63 15.24 -2.86
CA ALA A 78 8.58 15.76 -3.83
C ALA A 78 8.43 15.17 -5.25
N THR A 79 7.78 14.02 -5.44
CA THR A 79 7.65 13.41 -6.78
C THR A 79 6.45 13.94 -7.58
N TRP A 80 5.47 14.60 -6.95
CA TRP A 80 4.30 15.15 -7.64
C TRP A 80 4.56 16.50 -8.34
N GLN A 81 5.62 17.21 -7.96
CA GLN A 81 5.96 18.52 -8.54
C GLN A 81 6.82 18.42 -9.82
N LYS A 82 7.45 17.27 -10.09
CA LYS A 82 8.34 17.10 -11.25
C LYS A 82 7.58 16.94 -12.57
N TRP A 83 6.38 16.36 -12.53
CA TRP A 83 5.55 16.14 -13.74
C TRP A 83 4.83 17.41 -14.22
N TYR A 84 4.53 18.38 -13.33
CA TYR A 84 3.86 19.63 -13.72
C TYR A 84 4.76 20.65 -14.42
N ARG A 85 6.10 20.45 -14.40
CA ARG A 85 7.06 21.42 -14.97
C ARG A 85 7.41 21.17 -16.44
N VAL A 86 6.82 20.16 -17.07
CA VAL A 86 6.95 19.92 -18.53
C VAL A 86 5.67 20.39 -19.22
N ARG A 87 5.41 21.70 -19.20
CA ARG A 87 4.60 22.33 -20.25
C ARG A 87 5.57 22.79 -21.34
N PRO A 88 5.30 22.55 -22.64
CA PRO A 88 6.06 23.20 -23.70
C PRO A 88 5.91 24.71 -23.53
N SER A 89 7.02 25.40 -23.38
CA SER A 89 7.09 26.85 -23.53
C SER A 89 6.77 27.20 -24.98
N SER A 90 5.68 27.94 -25.18
CA SER A 90 5.44 28.91 -26.26
C SER A 90 5.63 28.47 -27.72
N LEU A 91 4.50 28.35 -28.43
CA LEU A 91 4.31 28.96 -29.75
C LEU A 91 3.00 29.78 -29.63
N GLN A 92 3.02 31.09 -29.42
CA GLN A 92 3.16 32.13 -30.46
C GLN A 92 3.86 31.73 -31.75
#